data_AF-A0A6G1ZBH1-F1
#
_entry.id   AF-A0A6G1ZBH1-F1
#
_cell.length_a   1.000
_cell.length_b   1.000
_cell.length_c   1.000
_cell.angle_alpha   90.00
_cell.angle_beta   90.00
_cell.angle_gamma   90.00
#
_symmetry.space_group_name_H-M   'P 1'
#
loop_
_entity.id
_entity.type
_entity.pdbx_description
1 polymer ?
#
loop_
_entity_poly.entity_id
_entity_poly.type
_entity_poly.pdbx_seq_one_letter_code
_entity_poly.pdbx_strand_id
1 'polypeptide(L)'
;MNRIFIIGYRSYNITSPTIKKITLAGEYLKDVPNRNSIEEIFQEFDKEILCKILSCLIQGNLSLVKELSLGTKDELVEAVSVMYSDMEKDTRDIYTAVESISNIIAMPK
;
A
#
# COMPACT_ATOMS: atom_id res chain seq x y z
N MET A 1 11.01 -1.37 4.43
CA MET A 1 11.84 -0.42 3.64
C MET A 1 11.39 0.99 3.97
N ASN A 2 12.31 1.96 4.11
CA ASN A 2 11.92 3.38 4.27
C ASN A 2 12.01 4.07 2.92
N ARG A 3 10.89 4.61 2.45
CA ARG A 3 10.82 5.43 1.23
C ARG A 3 10.31 6.82 1.59
N ILE A 4 10.80 7.83 0.89
CA ILE A 4 10.32 9.21 1.01
C ILE A 4 9.54 9.52 -0.26
N PHE A 5 8.29 9.97 -0.08
CA PHE A 5 7.47 10.49 -1.18
C PHE A 5 7.28 11.98 -1.02
N ILE A 6 7.26 12.69 -2.14
CA ILE A 6 6.92 14.11 -2.18
C ILE A 6 5.51 14.22 -2.75
N ILE A 7 4.57 14.70 -1.93
CA ILE A 7 3.16 14.86 -2.30
C ILE A 7 2.75 16.28 -1.92
N GLY A 8 2.30 17.08 -2.88
CA GLY A 8 1.89 18.46 -2.64
C GLY A 8 2.98 19.30 -1.96
N TYR A 9 4.21 19.18 -2.43
CA TYR A 9 5.41 19.87 -1.91
C TYR A 9 5.81 19.49 -0.47
N ARG A 10 5.24 18.43 0.10
CA ARG A 10 5.62 17.91 1.42
C ARG A 10 6.24 16.54 1.31
N SER A 11 7.24 16.27 2.15
CA SER A 11 7.87 14.96 2.23
C SER A 11 7.19 14.08 3.27
N TYR A 12 6.89 12.84 2.90
CA TYR A 12 6.29 11.83 3.77
C TYR A 12 7.25 10.66 3.87
N ASN A 13 7.66 10.33 5.09
CA ASN A 13 8.48 9.16 5.35
C ASN A 13 7.57 7.95 5.52
N ILE A 14 7.62 7.05 4.56
CA ILE A 14 6.78 5.88 4.48
C ILE A 14 7.60 4.66 4.90
N THR A 15 7.23 4.12 6.05
CA THR A 15 7.68 2.83 6.57
C THR A 15 6.69 1.74 6.16
N SER A 16 7.13 0.49 6.10
CA SER A 16 6.23 -0.67 5.91
C SER A 16 5.04 -0.60 6.88
N PRO A 17 3.78 -0.55 6.38
CA PRO A 17 2.61 -0.38 7.22
C PRO A 17 2.31 -1.65 8.03
N THR A 18 1.85 -1.47 9.26
CA THR A 18 1.34 -2.59 10.08
C THR A 18 0.03 -3.15 9.51
N ILE A 19 -0.31 -4.40 9.81
CA ILE A 19 -1.59 -5.02 9.44
C ILE A 19 -2.79 -4.12 9.80
N LYS A 20 -2.79 -3.50 10.99
CA LYS A 20 -3.85 -2.58 11.42
C LYS A 20 -4.04 -1.40 10.44
N LYS A 21 -2.94 -0.81 9.98
CA LYS A 21 -2.95 0.31 9.01
C LYS A 21 -3.44 -0.16 7.64
N ILE A 22 -3.04 -1.36 7.22
CA ILE A 22 -3.51 -2.00 5.98
C ILE A 22 -5.01 -2.25 6.03
N THR A 23 -5.53 -2.83 7.12
CA THR A 23 -6.97 -3.07 7.31
C THR A 23 -7.77 -1.76 7.20
N LEU A 24 -7.34 -0.71 7.90
CA LEU A 24 -7.98 0.61 7.84
C LEU A 24 -7.96 1.23 6.43
N ALA A 25 -6.85 1.05 5.69
CA ALA A 25 -6.78 1.52 4.32
C ALA A 25 -7.71 0.71 3.39
N GLY A 26 -7.81 -0.61 3.63
CA GLY A 26 -8.67 -1.52 2.88
C GLY A 26 -10.17 -1.21 2.99
N GLU A 27 -10.62 -0.54 4.05
CA GLU A 27 -12.02 -0.08 4.18
C GLU A 27 -12.44 0.90 3.06
N TYR A 28 -11.46 1.56 2.43
CA TYR A 28 -11.66 2.48 1.31
C TYR A 28 -11.49 1.83 -0.07
N LEU A 29 -10.99 0.59 -0.13
CA LEU A 29 -10.95 -0.22 -1.33
C LEU A 29 -12.29 -0.92 -1.51
N LYS A 30 -13.30 -0.17 -1.96
CA LYS A 30 -14.58 -0.74 -2.39
C LYS A 30 -14.56 -0.91 -3.90
N ASP A 31 -14.93 -2.11 -4.36
CA ASP A 31 -15.00 -2.49 -5.77
C ASP A 31 -13.67 -2.29 -6.52
N VAL A 32 -12.69 -3.15 -6.21
CA VAL A 32 -11.39 -3.14 -6.88
C VAL A 32 -11.58 -3.39 -8.39
N PRO A 33 -11.22 -2.44 -9.27
CA PRO A 33 -11.41 -2.58 -10.70
C PRO A 33 -10.54 -3.71 -11.26
N ASN A 34 -11.09 -4.47 -12.20
CA ASN A 34 -10.34 -5.50 -12.91
C ASN A 34 -9.37 -4.84 -13.90
N ARG A 35 -8.10 -4.74 -13.52
CA ARG A 35 -7.00 -4.12 -14.29
C ARG A 35 -5.73 -4.98 -14.16
N ASN A 36 -4.76 -4.75 -15.04
CA ASN A 36 -3.60 -5.63 -15.17
C ASN A 36 -2.42 -5.19 -14.28
N SER A 37 -2.38 -3.93 -13.84
CA SER A 37 -1.33 -3.42 -12.97
C SER A 37 -1.89 -2.68 -11.76
N ILE A 38 -1.13 -2.68 -10.66
CA ILE A 38 -1.46 -1.95 -9.43
C ILE A 38 -1.67 -0.46 -9.72
N GLU A 39 -0.88 0.14 -10.61
CA GLU A 39 -1.02 1.53 -11.03
C GLU A 39 -2.33 1.79 -11.78
N GLU A 40 -2.69 0.93 -12.74
CA GLU A 40 -3.98 1.02 -13.44
C GLU A 40 -5.17 0.89 -12.48
N ILE A 41 -5.07 0.03 -11.47
CA ILE A 41 -6.09 -0.10 -10.42
C ILE A 41 -6.28 1.24 -9.72
N PHE A 42 -5.19 1.85 -9.21
CA PHE A 42 -5.26 3.07 -8.42
C PHE A 42 -5.58 4.33 -9.26
N GLN A 43 -5.30 4.32 -10.56
CA GLN A 43 -5.74 5.39 -11.46
C GLN A 43 -7.25 5.50 -11.59
N GLU A 44 -8.01 4.43 -11.37
CA GLU A 44 -9.48 4.47 -11.42
C GLU A 44 -10.11 5.08 -10.15
N PHE A 45 -9.35 5.20 -9.06
CA PHE A 45 -9.87 5.76 -7.81
C PHE A 45 -9.89 7.29 -7.84
N ASP A 46 -10.88 7.85 -7.16
CA ASP A 46 -10.95 9.27 -6.92
C ASP A 46 -9.80 9.73 -6.02
N LYS A 47 -9.35 10.97 -6.26
CA LYS A 47 -8.30 11.62 -5.48
C LYS A 47 -8.58 11.58 -3.97
N GLU A 48 -9.83 11.77 -3.58
CA GLU A 48 -10.25 11.73 -2.17
C GLU A 48 -9.99 10.34 -1.55
N ILE A 49 -10.31 9.27 -2.29
CA ILE A 49 -10.10 7.89 -1.83
C ILE A 49 -8.60 7.62 -1.67
N LEU A 50 -7.79 8.00 -2.66
CA LEU A 50 -6.33 7.87 -2.59
C LEU A 50 -5.73 8.59 -1.37
N CYS A 51 -6.22 9.80 -1.05
CA CYS A 51 -5.79 10.53 0.14
C CYS A 51 -6.14 9.79 1.45
N LYS A 52 -7.34 9.19 1.54
CA LYS A 52 -7.76 8.40 2.72
C LYS A 52 -6.90 7.15 2.87
N ILE A 53 -6.68 6.42 1.78
CA ILE A 53 -5.82 5.24 1.75
C ILE A 53 -4.42 5.60 2.26
N LEU A 54 -3.77 6.61 1.68
CA LEU A 54 -2.43 7.03 2.11
C LEU A 54 -2.38 7.51 3.55
N SER A 55 -3.38 8.28 4.00
CA SER A 55 -3.45 8.73 5.39
C SER A 55 -3.50 7.55 6.36
N CYS A 56 -4.29 6.52 6.05
CA CYS A 56 -4.35 5.28 6.81
C CYS A 56 -3.03 4.51 6.78
N LEU A 57 -2.41 4.36 5.62
CA LEU A 57 -1.16 3.62 5.48
C LEU A 57 0.02 4.30 6.19
N ILE A 58 0.08 5.63 6.15
CA ILE A 58 1.16 6.43 6.77
C ILE A 58 0.91 6.58 8.28
N GLN A 59 -0.24 7.13 8.68
CA GLN A 59 -0.51 7.54 10.06
C GLN A 59 -1.46 6.61 10.81
N GLY A 60 -2.24 5.77 10.12
CA GLY A 60 -3.23 4.90 10.74
C GLY A 60 -4.53 5.61 11.13
N ASN A 61 -4.82 6.77 10.54
CA ASN A 61 -6.05 7.53 10.69
C ASN A 61 -6.23 8.49 9.51
N LEU A 62 -7.22 9.38 9.55
CA LEU A 62 -7.53 10.34 8.47
C LEU A 62 -6.90 11.73 8.63
N SER A 63 -5.94 11.92 9.55
CA SER A 63 -5.42 13.25 9.86
C SER A 63 -4.65 13.90 8.70
N LEU A 64 -4.11 13.12 7.77
CA LEU A 64 -3.31 13.62 6.65
C LEU A 64 -4.13 13.92 5.40
N VAL A 65 -5.42 13.55 5.35
CA VAL A 65 -6.24 13.67 4.12
C VAL A 65 -6.22 15.09 3.55
N LYS A 66 -6.38 16.11 4.41
CA LYS A 66 -6.36 17.53 3.97
C LYS A 66 -5.02 17.91 3.37
N GLU A 67 -3.91 17.48 3.97
CA GLU A 67 -2.57 17.80 3.49
C GLU A 67 -2.24 17.06 2.19
N LEU A 68 -2.57 15.76 2.11
CA LEU A 68 -2.40 14.94 0.92
C LEU A 68 -3.23 15.44 -0.26
N SER A 69 -4.39 16.05 0.00
CA SER A 69 -5.26 16.60 -1.05
C SER A 69 -4.62 17.76 -1.84
N LEU A 70 -3.51 18.33 -1.35
CA LEU A 70 -2.72 19.33 -2.06
C LEU A 70 -1.85 18.74 -3.18
N GLY A 71 -1.53 17.44 -3.12
CA GLY A 71 -0.75 16.76 -4.15
C GLY A 71 -1.53 16.52 -5.43
N THR A 72 -0.85 16.15 -6.52
CA THR A 72 -1.53 15.76 -7.76
C THR A 72 -2.11 14.34 -7.65
N LYS A 73 -3.02 13.96 -8.55
CA LYS A 73 -3.54 12.58 -8.56
C LYS A 73 -2.41 11.58 -8.84
N ASP A 74 -1.51 11.90 -9.77
CA ASP A 74 -0.40 11.04 -10.15
C ASP A 74 0.60 10.84 -9.00
N GLU A 75 0.92 11.88 -8.23
CA GLU A 75 1.75 11.78 -7.01
C GLU A 75 1.13 10.79 -5.99
N LEU A 76 -0.20 10.85 -5.84
CA LEU A 76 -0.92 9.98 -4.91
C LEU A 76 -0.96 8.53 -5.43
N VAL A 77 -1.22 8.34 -6.73
CA VAL A 77 -1.21 7.02 -7.36
C VAL A 77 0.16 6.38 -7.25
N GLU A 78 1.23 7.10 -7.63
CA GLU A 78 2.61 6.60 -7.52
C GLU A 78 2.91 6.13 -6.09
N ALA A 79 2.59 6.96 -5.10
CA ALA A 79 2.83 6.63 -3.70
C ALA A 79 2.05 5.38 -3.26
N VAL A 80 0.75 5.30 -3.55
CA VAL A 80 -0.06 4.13 -3.17
C VAL A 80 0.41 2.88 -3.90
N SER A 81 0.66 2.97 -5.21
CA SER A 81 1.06 1.83 -6.03
C SER A 81 2.37 1.23 -5.54
N VAL A 82 3.36 2.07 -5.25
CA VAL A 82 4.62 1.59 -4.68
C VAL A 82 4.39 0.89 -3.33
N MET A 83 3.58 1.47 -2.45
CA MET A 83 3.31 0.85 -1.15
C MET A 83 2.67 -0.53 -1.29
N TYR A 84 1.70 -0.68 -2.20
CA TYR A 84 1.06 -1.97 -2.44
C TYR A 84 1.99 -2.97 -3.14
N SER A 85 2.82 -2.53 -4.10
CA SER A 85 3.83 -3.41 -4.72
C SER A 85 4.86 -3.90 -3.71
N ASP A 86 5.29 -3.05 -2.78
CA ASP A 86 6.20 -3.45 -1.71
C ASP A 86 5.52 -4.48 -0.77
N MET A 87 4.25 -4.26 -0.43
CA MET A 87 3.47 -5.23 0.36
C MET A 87 3.26 -6.56 -0.37
N GLU A 88 3.02 -6.54 -1.68
CA GLU A 88 2.89 -7.74 -2.51
C GLU A 88 4.20 -8.55 -2.47
N LYS A 89 5.33 -7.86 -2.61
CA LYS A 89 6.66 -8.48 -2.52
C LYS A 89 6.88 -9.10 -1.13
N ASP A 90 6.65 -8.34 -0.06
CA ASP A 90 6.81 -8.83 1.31
C ASP A 90 5.94 -10.08 1.57
N THR A 91 4.71 -10.10 1.03
CA THR A 91 3.80 -11.25 1.13
C THR A 91 4.32 -12.47 0.39
N ARG A 92 4.89 -12.28 -0.81
CA ARG A 92 5.49 -13.36 -1.61
C ARG A 92 6.71 -13.95 -0.91
N ASP A 93 7.57 -13.10 -0.34
CA ASP A 93 8.76 -13.52 0.39
C ASP A 93 8.38 -14.38 1.61
N ILE A 94 7.32 -13.99 2.34
CA ILE A 94 6.76 -14.79 3.44
C ILE A 94 6.23 -16.14 2.93
N TYR A 95 5.48 -16.15 1.83
CA TYR A 95 4.94 -17.38 1.25
C TYR A 95 6.06 -18.36 0.88
N THR A 96 7.10 -17.90 0.20
CA THR A 96 8.27 -18.72 -0.16
C THR A 96 8.98 -19.29 1.07
N ALA A 97 9.10 -18.49 2.14
CA ALA A 97 9.68 -18.98 3.40
C ALA A 97 8.82 -20.10 4.03
N VAL A 98 7.50 -19.94 4.04
CA VAL A 98 6.56 -20.95 4.56
C VAL A 98 6.60 -22.24 3.74
N GLU A 99 6.65 -22.14 2.41
CA GLU A 99 6.77 -23.29 1.52
C GLU A 99 8.08 -24.06 1.77
N SER A 100 9.20 -23.33 1.91
CA SER A 100 10.50 -23.92 2.23
C SER A 100 10.48 -24.70 3.56
N ILE A 101 9.88 -24.12 4.60
CA ILE A 101 9.71 -24.78 5.90
C ILE A 101 8.85 -26.03 5.77
N SER A 102 7.75 -25.95 5.02
CA SER A 102 6.82 -27.06 4.82
C SER A 102 7.49 -28.26 4.14
N ASN A 103 8.33 -28.00 3.13
CA ASN A 103 9.09 -29.02 2.43
C ASN A 103 10.13 -29.71 3.33
N ILE A 104 10.78 -28.97 4.24
CA ILE A 104 11.72 -29.56 5.22
C ILE A 104 10.99 -30.51 6.17
N ILE A 105 9.82 -30.10 6.68
CA ILE A 105 9.03 -30.90 7.63
C ILE A 105 8.44 -32.16 6.95
N ALA A 106 8.18 -32.09 5.64
CA ALA A 106 7.65 -33.21 4.86
C ALA A 106 8.70 -34.28 4.47
N MET A 107 10.00 -34.07 4.75
CA MET A 107 11.02 -35.09 4.47
C MET A 107 10.86 -36.30 5.40
N PRO A 108 10.67 -37.54 4.88
CA PRO A 108 10.59 -38.73 5.70
C PRO A 108 11.95 -39.01 6.37
N LYS A 109 11.91 -39.49 7.62
CA LYS A 109 13.09 -39.93 8.38
C LYS A 109 13.77 -41.15 7.77
#